data_AF-A0A800MTK4-F1
#
_entry.id   AF-A0A800MTK4-F1
#
_cell.length_a   1.000
_cell.length_b   1.000
_cell.length_c   1.000
_cell.angle_alpha   90.00
_cell.angle_beta   90.00
_cell.angle_gamma   90.00
#
_symmetry.space_group_name_H-M   'P 1'
#
loop_
_entity.id
_entity.type
_entity.pdbx_description
1 polymer ?
#
loop_
_entity_poly.entity_id
_entity_poly.type
_entity_poly.pdbx_seq_one_letter_code
_entity_poly.pdbx_strand_id
1 'polypeptide(L)'
;MQSKQIRLRRIQSHAHDIMVEMNTKEDHKKNESYRTVIDDLSRAIGELSDPSGDYSLDYVEEKVATAHYKIFKNMKKLTPLRKTKESAW
;
A
#
# COMPACT_ATOMS: atom_id res chain seq x y z
N MET A 1 11.76 -8.95 14.48
CA MET A 1 11.05 -7.76 15.05
C MET A 1 11.44 -6.46 14.36
N GLN A 2 12.73 -6.07 14.28
CA GLN A 2 13.15 -4.82 13.62
C GLN A 2 12.74 -4.74 12.14
N SER A 3 12.87 -5.84 11.38
CA SER A 3 12.44 -5.89 9.97
C SER A 3 10.94 -5.64 9.79
N LYS A 4 10.08 -6.22 10.64
CA LYS A 4 8.63 -6.03 10.64
C LYS A 4 8.25 -4.57 10.92
N GLN A 5 8.89 -3.92 11.90
CA GLN A 5 8.64 -2.52 12.21
C GLN A 5 9.04 -1.58 11.07
N ILE A 6 10.18 -1.84 10.42
CA ILE A 6 10.62 -1.06 9.25
C ILE A 6 9.60 -1.16 8.11
N ARG A 7 9.10 -2.37 7.85
CA ARG A 7 8.07 -2.64 6.84
C ARG A 7 6.76 -1.89 7.14
N LEU A 8 6.26 -2.00 8.37
CA LEU A 8 5.08 -1.25 8.82
C LEU A 8 5.26 0.27 8.69
N ARG A 9 6.45 0.79 9.00
CA ARG A 9 6.75 2.22 8.83
C ARG A 9 6.67 2.67 7.37
N ARG A 10 7.11 1.83 6.43
CA ARG A 10 7.00 2.10 4.99
C ARG A 10 5.54 2.10 4.53
N ILE A 11 4.75 1.12 5.00
CA ILE A 11 3.30 1.07 4.77
C ILE A 11 2.63 2.37 5.26
N GLN A 12 2.93 2.79 6.49
CA GLN A 12 2.39 4.02 7.07
C GLN A 12 2.79 5.26 6.27
N SER A 13 4.05 5.34 5.81
CA SER A 13 4.51 6.45 4.96
C SER A 13 3.72 6.52 3.65
N HIS A 14 3.49 5.39 2.98
CA HIS A 14 2.72 5.36 1.74
C HIS A 14 1.24 5.71 1.95
N ALA A 15 0.63 5.22 3.03
CA ALA A 15 -0.73 5.59 3.39
C ALA A 15 -0.85 7.10 3.67
N HIS A 16 0.16 7.69 4.33
CA HIS A 16 0.22 9.13 4.57
C HIS A 16 0.32 9.93 3.27
N ASP A 17 1.23 9.54 2.35
CA ASP A 17 1.37 10.19 1.05
C ASP A 17 0.04 10.19 0.27
N ILE A 18 -0.65 9.04 0.24
CA ILE A 18 -1.99 8.91 -0.39
C ILE A 18 -3.00 9.87 0.26
N MET A 19 -3.04 9.91 1.61
CA MET A 19 -3.95 10.78 2.35
C MET A 19 -3.72 12.25 2.01
N VAL A 20 -2.46 12.70 1.97
CA VAL A 20 -2.13 14.08 1.60
C VAL A 20 -2.61 14.38 0.18
N GLU A 21 -2.22 13.55 -0.79
CA GLU A 21 -2.52 13.78 -2.21
C GLU A 21 -4.03 13.74 -2.52
N MET A 22 -4.79 12.86 -1.86
CA MET A 22 -6.24 12.79 -2.03
C MET A 22 -6.98 13.98 -1.42
N ASN A 23 -6.42 14.62 -0.39
CA ASN A 23 -7.02 15.78 0.29
C ASN A 23 -6.57 17.14 -0.28
N THR A 24 -5.45 17.22 -1.01
CA THR A 24 -4.96 18.46 -1.63
C THR A 24 -5.63 18.81 -2.96
N LYS A 25 -6.21 17.82 -3.65
CA LYS A 25 -6.87 18.03 -4.94
C LYS A 25 -8.33 18.45 -4.72
N GLU A 26 -8.57 19.77 -4.71
CA GLU A 26 -9.90 20.40 -4.59
C GLU A 26 -10.88 19.99 -5.71
N ASP A 27 -10.37 19.57 -6.87
CA ASP A 27 -11.20 19.08 -7.98
C ASP A 27 -11.57 17.60 -7.80
N HIS A 28 -12.60 17.36 -7.00
CA HIS A 28 -13.27 16.07 -6.89
C HIS A 28 -14.06 15.70 -8.15
N LYS A 29 -13.40 15.59 -9.31
CA LYS A 29 -13.85 14.57 -10.27
C LYS A 29 -13.59 13.24 -9.58
N LYS A 30 -14.63 12.69 -8.95
CA LYS A 30 -14.72 11.31 -8.43
C LYS A 30 -14.34 10.35 -9.55
N ASN A 31 -13.04 10.21 -9.75
CA ASN A 31 -12.47 9.39 -10.79
C ASN A 31 -12.62 7.96 -10.32
N GLU A 32 -12.96 7.06 -11.24
CA GLU A 32 -13.07 5.63 -10.96
C GLU A 32 -11.82 5.09 -10.24
N SER A 33 -10.66 5.72 -10.45
CA SER A 33 -9.41 5.42 -9.74
C SER A 33 -9.51 5.52 -8.22
N TYR A 34 -10.26 6.47 -7.65
CA TYR A 34 -10.35 6.63 -6.19
C TYR A 34 -11.12 5.51 -5.51
N ARG A 35 -12.15 4.97 -6.17
CA ARG A 35 -12.85 3.78 -5.67
C ARG A 35 -11.88 2.61 -5.54
N THR A 36 -11.05 2.40 -6.55
CA THR A 36 -10.06 1.31 -6.53
C THR A 36 -8.89 1.53 -5.57
N VAL A 37 -8.61 2.79 -5.20
CA VAL A 37 -7.62 3.14 -4.16
C VAL A 37 -8.19 2.88 -2.77
N ILE A 38 -9.43 3.31 -2.52
CA ILE A 38 -10.13 3.06 -1.26
C ILE A 38 -10.27 1.55 -1.05
N ASP A 39 -10.68 0.81 -2.08
CA ASP A 39 -10.83 -0.65 -2.02
C ASP A 39 -9.53 -1.37 -1.62
N ASP A 40 -8.38 -0.99 -2.21
CA ASP A 40 -7.08 -1.53 -1.81
C ASP A 40 -6.73 -1.20 -0.35
N LEU A 41 -6.93 0.05 0.09
CA LEU A 41 -6.67 0.46 1.46
C LEU A 41 -7.60 -0.25 2.46
N SER A 42 -8.87 -0.45 2.12
CA SER A 42 -9.83 -1.19 2.93
C SER A 42 -9.41 -2.65 3.11
N ARG A 43 -8.90 -3.31 2.05
CA ARG A 43 -8.35 -4.67 2.17
C ARG A 43 -7.10 -4.73 3.05
N ALA A 44 -6.21 -3.73 2.94
CA ALA A 44 -5.03 -3.65 3.79
C ALA A 44 -5.40 -3.49 5.28
N ILE A 45 -6.40 -2.65 5.58
CA ILE A 45 -6.92 -2.49 6.95
C ILE A 45 -7.58 -3.77 7.44
N GLY A 46 -8.40 -4.42 6.61
CA GLY A 46 -9.04 -5.70 6.94
C GLY A 46 -8.02 -6.76 7.36
N GLU A 47 -6.94 -6.90 6.59
CA GLU A 47 -5.83 -7.80 6.90
C GLU A 47 -5.14 -7.42 8.23
N LEU A 48 -4.84 -6.13 8.44
CA LEU A 48 -4.22 -5.66 9.69
C LEU A 48 -5.13 -5.75 10.92
N SER A 49 -6.44 -5.89 10.71
CA SER A 49 -7.45 -5.97 11.77
C SER A 49 -7.76 -7.41 12.18
N ASP A 50 -7.02 -8.40 11.68
CA ASP A 50 -7.17 -9.78 12.13
C ASP A 50 -6.99 -9.85 13.66
N PRO A 51 -8.04 -10.23 14.41
CA PRO A 51 -8.01 -10.23 15.87
C PRO A 51 -7.04 -11.27 16.46
N SER A 52 -6.63 -12.27 15.68
CA SER A 52 -5.59 -13.23 16.06
C SER A 52 -4.18 -12.62 15.99
N GLY A 53 -4.02 -11.47 15.34
CA GLY A 53 -2.73 -10.86 15.05
C GLY A 53 -1.93 -11.57 13.96
N ASP A 54 -2.52 -12.58 13.31
CA ASP A 54 -1.97 -13.24 12.13
C ASP A 54 -2.37 -12.46 10.88
N TYR A 55 -1.42 -11.67 10.35
CA TYR A 55 -1.64 -10.86 9.16
C TYR A 55 -0.44 -10.96 8.21
N SER A 56 -0.73 -10.98 6.92
CA SER A 56 0.28 -11.00 5.88
C SER A 56 0.80 -9.59 5.60
N LEU A 57 2.00 -9.29 6.08
CA LEU A 57 2.70 -8.05 5.70
C LEU A 57 2.91 -7.94 4.19
N ASP A 58 3.15 -9.07 3.52
CA ASP A 58 3.35 -9.08 2.06
C ASP A 58 2.07 -8.61 1.35
N TYR A 59 0.91 -9.06 1.81
CA TYR A 59 -0.39 -8.65 1.28
C TYR A 59 -0.69 -7.17 1.56
N VAL A 60 -0.45 -6.72 2.79
CA VAL A 60 -0.64 -5.30 3.18
C VAL A 60 0.26 -4.39 2.34
N GLU A 61 1.53 -4.74 2.17
CA GLU A 61 2.45 -3.99 1.33
C GLU A 61 1.99 -3.96 -0.13
N GLU A 62 1.53 -5.08 -0.69
CA GLU A 62 0.99 -5.13 -2.06
C GLU A 62 -0.18 -4.17 -2.25
N LYS A 63 -1.17 -4.20 -1.35
CA LYS A 63 -2.37 -3.36 -1.47
C LYS A 63 -2.05 -1.88 -1.33
N VAL A 64 -1.24 -1.51 -0.33
CA VAL A 64 -0.86 -0.12 -0.11
C VAL A 64 0.04 0.39 -1.25
N ALA A 65 0.96 -0.43 -1.77
CA ALA A 65 1.79 -0.06 -2.92
C ALA A 65 0.94 0.12 -4.20
N THR A 66 -0.07 -0.71 -4.40
CA THR A 66 -1.01 -0.60 -5.54
C THR A 66 -1.84 0.67 -5.44
N ALA A 67 -2.38 0.97 -4.26
CA ALA A 67 -3.11 2.21 -3.98
C ALA A 67 -2.23 3.45 -4.24
N HIS A 68 -0.99 3.43 -3.72
CA HIS A 68 -0.02 4.50 -3.92
C HIS A 68 0.30 4.68 -5.42
N TYR A 69 0.51 3.59 -6.14
CA TYR A 69 0.77 3.63 -7.58
C TYR A 69 -0.39 4.25 -8.37
N LYS A 70 -1.64 3.90 -8.05
CA LYS A 70 -2.83 4.45 -8.73
C LYS A 70 -2.96 5.97 -8.57
N ILE A 71 -2.56 6.50 -7.42
CA ILE A 71 -2.60 7.94 -7.11
C ILE A 71 -1.45 8.69 -7.80
N PHE A 72 -0.22 8.20 -7.65
CA PHE A 72 0.97 8.93 -8.09
C PHE A 72 1.42 8.58 -9.52
N LYS A 73 0.87 7.51 -10.13
CA LYS A 73 1.21 6.95 -11.46
C LYS A 73 2.72 6.76 -11.70
N ASN A 74 3.51 6.76 -10.64
CA ASN A 74 4.96 6.87 -10.74
C ASN A 74 5.57 5.45 -10.65
N MET A 75 5.83 4.84 -11.81
CA MET A 75 6.46 3.51 -11.91
C MET A 75 7.86 3.43 -11.26
N LYS A 76 8.48 4.56 -10.93
CA LYS A 76 9.85 4.61 -10.37
C LYS A 76 9.99 4.19 -8.90
N LYS A 77 8.89 3.99 -8.14
CA LYS A 77 8.95 3.51 -6.74
C LYS A 77 8.55 2.05 -6.54
N LEU A 78 8.13 1.34 -7.59
CA LEU A 78 7.77 -0.08 -7.55
C LEU A 78 8.94 -0.97 -7.99
N THR A 79 10.09 -0.92 -7.31
CA THR A 79 10.99 -2.09 -7.18
C THR A 79 12.14 -1.82 -6.19
N PRO A 80 12.59 -2.83 -5.41
CA PRO A 80 12.18 -4.23 -5.45
C PRO A 80 11.44 -4.70 -4.18
N LEU A 81 10.12 -4.88 -4.28
CA LEU A 81 9.35 -5.85 -3.49
C LEU A 81 9.25 -7.20 -4.21
N ARG A 82 10.09 -7.44 -5.23
CA ARG A 82 9.97 -8.60 -6.15
C ARG A 82 11.28 -9.37 -6.41
N LYS A 83 12.25 -9.35 -5.50
CA LYS A 83 13.43 -10.23 -5.59
C LYS A 83 13.74 -10.90 -4.26
N THR A 84 13.15 -12.07 -4.03
CA THR A 84 13.73 -13.22 -3.29
C THR A 84 12.83 -14.46 -3.36
N LYS A 85 12.39 -14.85 -4.56
CA LYS A 85 11.87 -16.22 -4.80
C LYS A 85 12.41 -16.91 -6.06
N GLU A 86 13.39 -16.32 -6.74
CA GLU A 86 14.05 -16.97 -7.89
C GLU A 86 15.56 -16.87 -7.74
N SER A 87 16.11 -17.74 -6.90
CA SER A 87 17.49 -18.25 -7.01
C SER A 87 17.58 -19.49 -6.13
N ALA A 88 16.87 -20.53 -6.56
CA ALA A 88 17.00 -21.89 -6.06
C ALA A 88 17.16 -22.81 -7.28
N TRP A 89 18.30 -22.66 -7.95
CA TRP A 89 18.97 -23.66 -8.79
C TRP A 89 20.47 -23.30 -8.78
#